data_AF-A0AAU7V048-F1
#
_entry.id   AF-A0AAU7V048-F1
#
_cell.length_a   1.000
_cell.length_b   1.000
_cell.length_c   1.000
_cell.angle_alpha   90.00
_cell.angle_beta   90.00
_cell.angle_gamma   90.00
#
_symmetry.space_group_name_H-M   'P 1'
#
loop_
_entity.id
_entity.type
_entity.pdbx_description
1 polymer ?
#
loop_
_entity_poly.entity_id
_entity_poly.type
_entity_poly.pdbx_seq_one_letter_code
_entity_poly.pdbx_strand_id
1 'polypeptide(L)'
;MLRWITAGESHGPALVAMLEGMVAGVEVTSNDISEQLARRRLGYGRGARMKFEADKVTVIGGVRHGRTLGGPIAIEIANTEWPKWETIMAADPVDAELLEGQARNAPLTRPRPGHADFAGMLKYGFDDARPVLERASARETAARVAAGTVARNFLRQAFGAEVVSHVISIGASDPYVGSEPGADDLAAIDASPVRAYDKAAEESMIAEIEAAKRDGDTLGGIVEVVVHGLPVGLGSFVSGADRLDARLAAALMGIQAIKGVEVGDGFETARRRGSAAHDEMKPGLDGVLRSSNRAGGIEGGMTNGEALRVRAAMKPISTVPRALSTVDMTTGDEAVAIHQRSDVCAVPAAGVVAEAMVALVVAQAALEKFGGDSLAETVSNIDHYLKGIAARPPR
;
A
#
# COMPACT_ATOMS: atom_id res chain seq x y z
N MET A 1 -21.45 2.12 0.33
CA MET A 1 -20.20 2.00 -0.46
C MET A 1 -19.03 2.35 0.45
N LEU A 2 -18.05 1.45 0.55
CA LEU A 2 -16.86 1.68 1.36
C LEU A 2 -16.00 2.80 0.76
N ARG A 3 -15.56 3.74 1.59
CA ARG A 3 -14.68 4.85 1.22
C ARG A 3 -13.61 5.03 2.27
N TRP A 4 -12.46 5.58 1.86
CA TRP A 4 -11.39 5.94 2.77
C TRP A 4 -10.75 7.26 2.36
N ILE A 5 -10.28 8.00 3.36
CA ILE A 5 -9.51 9.22 3.17
C ILE A 5 -8.46 9.34 4.27
N THR A 6 -7.34 9.97 3.94
CA THR A 6 -6.26 10.23 4.88
C THR A 6 -6.01 11.72 4.99
N ALA A 7 -5.56 12.16 6.17
CA ALA A 7 -5.17 13.52 6.45
C ALA A 7 -3.89 13.55 7.29
N GLY A 8 -3.23 14.70 7.30
CA GLY A 8 -2.02 14.97 8.07
C GLY A 8 -0.74 15.02 7.24
N GLU A 9 0.18 15.83 7.76
CA GLU A 9 1.50 16.11 7.24
C GLU A 9 2.55 15.21 7.90
N SER A 10 3.67 14.98 7.21
CA SER A 10 4.77 14.14 7.70
C SER A 10 5.34 14.60 9.04
N HIS A 11 5.34 15.90 9.29
CA HIS A 11 5.81 16.53 10.51
C HIS A 11 4.71 17.31 11.26
N GLY A 12 3.44 17.13 10.88
CA GLY A 12 2.30 17.61 11.67
C GLY A 12 2.11 16.82 12.98
N PRO A 13 1.12 17.18 13.82
CA PRO A 13 0.93 16.58 15.13
C PRO A 13 0.49 15.10 15.05
N ALA A 14 -0.31 14.76 14.04
CA ALA A 14 -0.80 13.41 13.83
C ALA A 14 -1.20 13.20 12.37
N LEU A 15 -1.39 11.93 12.00
CA LEU A 15 -2.12 11.52 10.81
C LEU A 15 -3.52 11.04 11.22
N VAL A 16 -4.49 11.20 10.32
CA VAL A 16 -5.83 10.64 10.49
C VAL A 16 -6.18 9.76 9.30
N ALA A 17 -6.72 8.58 9.58
CA ALA A 17 -7.40 7.73 8.63
C ALA A 17 -8.89 7.73 8.93
N MET A 18 -9.72 8.01 7.92
CA MET A 18 -11.17 7.86 8.03
C MET A 18 -11.66 6.81 7.05
N LEU A 19 -12.51 5.90 7.54
CA LEU A 19 -13.24 4.91 6.76
C LEU A 19 -14.73 5.16 6.90
N GLU A 20 -15.48 5.15 5.80
CA GLU A 20 -16.94 5.31 5.78
C GLU A 20 -17.57 4.14 5.04
N GLY A 21 -18.72 3.66 5.51
CA GLY A 21 -19.49 2.62 4.83
C GLY A 21 -18.97 1.19 5.06
N MET A 22 -18.21 0.98 6.14
CA MET A 22 -17.92 -0.35 6.67
C MET A 22 -19.10 -0.83 7.52
N VAL A 23 -19.45 -2.11 7.41
CA VAL A 23 -20.57 -2.71 8.15
C VAL A 23 -20.31 -2.76 9.65
N ALA A 24 -21.37 -2.80 10.45
CA ALA A 24 -21.28 -3.01 11.89
C ALA A 24 -20.87 -4.45 12.25
N GLY A 25 -20.18 -4.62 13.37
CA GLY A 25 -19.85 -5.93 13.93
C GLY A 25 -18.55 -6.57 13.46
N VAL A 26 -17.75 -5.91 12.61
CA VAL A 26 -16.40 -6.36 12.26
C VAL A 26 -15.51 -6.19 13.49
N GLU A 27 -14.83 -7.27 13.87
CA GLU A 27 -13.90 -7.25 14.99
C GLU A 27 -12.60 -6.55 14.58
N VAL A 28 -12.23 -5.51 15.31
CA VAL A 28 -10.99 -4.74 15.10
C VAL A 28 -10.57 -4.02 16.36
N THR A 29 -9.28 -4.07 16.66
CA THR A 29 -8.69 -3.42 17.83
C THR A 29 -7.58 -2.45 17.46
N SER A 30 -7.21 -1.57 18.40
CA SER A 30 -6.01 -0.73 18.27
C SER A 30 -4.72 -1.55 18.17
N ASN A 31 -4.70 -2.78 18.72
CA ASN A 31 -3.56 -3.67 18.62
C ASN A 31 -3.40 -4.19 17.19
N ASP A 32 -4.49 -4.62 16.56
CA ASP A 32 -4.48 -5.06 15.15
C ASP A 32 -3.91 -3.96 14.25
N ILE A 33 -4.33 -2.70 14.48
CA ILE A 33 -3.83 -1.54 13.74
C ILE A 33 -2.34 -1.32 14.03
N SER A 34 -1.94 -1.40 15.29
CA SER A 34 -0.55 -1.21 15.71
C SER A 34 0.39 -2.28 15.15
N GLU A 35 -0.08 -3.52 15.03
CA GLU A 35 0.66 -4.63 14.42
C GLU A 35 0.89 -4.38 12.92
N GLN A 36 -0.15 -3.97 12.18
CA GLN A 36 0.01 -3.64 10.76
C GLN A 36 0.93 -2.43 10.55
N LEU A 37 0.86 -1.42 11.43
CA LEU A 37 1.79 -0.29 11.42
C LEU A 37 3.23 -0.73 11.75
N ALA A 38 3.41 -1.70 12.64
CA ALA A 38 4.71 -2.30 12.91
C ALA A 38 5.27 -3.03 11.68
N ARG A 39 4.44 -3.78 10.96
CA ARG A 39 4.83 -4.42 9.68
C ARG A 39 5.33 -3.40 8.65
N ARG A 40 4.71 -2.22 8.58
CA ARG A 40 5.16 -1.11 7.70
C ARG A 40 6.55 -0.56 8.06
N ARG A 41 7.06 -0.84 9.27
CA ARG A 41 8.42 -0.47 9.69
C ARG A 41 9.48 -1.52 9.34
N LEU A 42 9.09 -2.73 8.92
CA LEU A 42 10.01 -3.78 8.49
C LEU A 42 10.81 -3.37 7.23
N GLY A 43 11.92 -4.08 7.01
CA GLY A 43 12.77 -3.93 5.82
C GLY A 43 14.19 -3.47 6.13
N TYR A 44 15.16 -4.19 5.58
CA TYR A 44 16.57 -3.85 5.56
C TYR A 44 16.80 -2.65 4.64
N GLY A 45 17.78 -1.80 4.98
CA GLY A 45 18.02 -0.55 4.26
C GLY A 45 17.08 0.61 4.62
N ARG A 46 16.12 0.41 5.54
CA ARG A 46 15.30 1.49 6.12
C ARG A 46 16.14 2.38 7.03
N GLY A 47 15.88 3.67 7.01
CA GLY A 47 16.58 4.67 7.81
C GLY A 47 16.37 4.45 9.30
N ALA A 48 17.35 4.90 10.09
CA ALA A 48 17.36 4.73 11.54
C ALA A 48 16.05 5.19 12.20
N ARG A 49 15.41 6.23 11.65
CA ARG A 49 14.11 6.79 12.08
C ARG A 49 13.04 5.73 12.38
N MET A 50 12.93 4.71 11.53
CA MET A 50 11.88 3.70 11.66
C MET A 50 12.08 2.74 12.83
N LYS A 51 13.27 2.69 13.44
CA LYS A 51 13.58 1.82 14.58
C LYS A 51 13.07 2.36 15.92
N PHE A 52 12.79 3.65 16.01
CA PHE A 52 12.38 4.31 17.26
C PHE A 52 11.06 5.10 17.16
N GLU A 53 10.57 5.38 15.95
CA GLU A 53 9.25 5.97 15.74
C GLU A 53 8.14 4.96 16.11
N ALA A 54 7.56 5.13 17.29
CA ALA A 54 6.42 4.35 17.75
C ALA A 54 5.13 5.04 17.35
N ASP A 55 4.40 4.45 16.41
CA ASP A 55 3.06 4.94 16.03
C ASP A 55 2.08 4.74 17.20
N LYS A 56 1.75 5.81 17.92
CA LYS A 56 0.70 5.77 18.95
C LYS A 56 -0.65 5.89 18.27
N VAL A 57 -1.43 4.82 18.32
CA VAL A 57 -2.75 4.70 17.69
C VAL A 57 -3.85 5.08 18.68
N THR A 58 -4.77 5.93 18.24
CA THR A 58 -6.02 6.22 18.94
C THR A 58 -7.19 5.98 18.00
N VAL A 59 -8.11 5.08 18.36
CA VAL A 59 -9.38 4.95 17.64
C VAL A 59 -10.34 5.98 18.21
N ILE A 60 -10.59 7.05 17.46
CA ILE A 60 -11.41 8.19 17.89
C ILE A 60 -12.89 7.82 17.90
N GLY A 61 -13.35 7.09 16.88
CA GLY A 61 -14.76 6.79 16.68
C GLY A 61 -15.00 5.65 15.70
N GLY A 62 -16.25 5.17 15.67
CA GLY A 62 -16.71 4.11 14.77
C GLY A 62 -16.45 2.67 15.25
N VAL A 63 -15.78 2.50 16.40
CA VAL A 63 -15.52 1.18 17.03
C VAL A 63 -15.88 1.26 18.51
N ARG A 64 -16.58 0.24 19.02
CA ARG A 64 -16.90 0.09 20.45
C ARG A 64 -16.66 -1.35 20.88
N HIS A 65 -15.90 -1.52 21.97
CA HIS A 65 -15.55 -2.84 22.53
C HIS A 65 -14.97 -3.81 21.47
N GLY A 66 -14.09 -3.30 20.62
CA GLY A 66 -13.43 -4.09 19.57
C GLY A 66 -14.31 -4.42 18.36
N ARG A 67 -15.47 -3.76 18.18
CA ARG A 67 -16.38 -3.99 17.05
C ARG A 67 -16.77 -2.71 16.34
N THR A 68 -16.78 -2.72 15.02
CA THR A 68 -17.26 -1.59 14.21
C THR A 68 -18.74 -1.30 14.48
N LEU A 69 -19.11 -0.03 14.42
CA LEU A 69 -20.47 0.45 14.71
C LEU A 69 -21.32 0.70 13.46
N GLY A 70 -20.76 0.55 12.25
CA GLY A 70 -21.42 0.88 10.97
C GLY A 70 -21.28 2.36 10.56
N GLY A 71 -21.09 3.26 11.52
CA GLY A 71 -20.74 4.66 11.26
C GLY A 71 -19.28 4.87 10.84
N PRO A 72 -18.87 6.12 10.54
CA PRO A 72 -17.49 6.43 10.18
C PRO A 72 -16.49 6.01 11.25
N ILE A 73 -15.41 5.35 10.82
CA ILE A 73 -14.29 4.93 11.65
C ILE A 73 -13.18 5.96 11.50
N ALA A 74 -12.79 6.59 12.60
CA ALA A 74 -11.71 7.57 12.62
C ALA A 74 -10.56 7.06 13.49
N ILE A 75 -9.36 7.00 12.91
CA ILE A 75 -8.15 6.51 13.56
C ILE A 75 -7.08 7.60 13.46
N GLU A 76 -6.55 8.00 14.60
CA GLU A 76 -5.42 8.92 14.71
C GLU A 76 -4.13 8.14 14.95
N ILE A 77 -3.04 8.60 14.31
CA ILE A 77 -1.68 8.10 14.51
C ILE A 77 -0.82 9.30 14.90
N ALA A 78 -0.50 9.42 16.18
CA ALA A 78 0.28 10.57 16.67
C ALA A 78 1.72 10.56 16.13
N ASN A 79 2.28 11.74 15.91
CA ASN A 79 3.66 11.92 15.51
C ASN A 79 4.55 12.12 16.75
N THR A 80 5.42 11.15 17.03
CA THR A 80 6.34 11.23 18.18
C THR A 80 7.35 12.36 18.09
N GLU A 81 7.61 12.87 16.87
CA GLU A 81 8.56 13.97 16.64
C GLU A 81 7.88 15.35 16.64
N TRP A 82 6.56 15.42 16.87
CA TRP A 82 5.81 16.68 16.91
C TRP A 82 6.48 17.79 17.75
N PRO A 83 7.04 17.52 18.96
CA PRO A 83 7.69 18.57 19.75
C PRO A 83 8.86 19.29 19.05
N LYS A 84 9.48 18.69 18.02
CA LYS A 84 10.55 19.31 17.23
C LYS A 84 10.04 20.20 16.09
N TRP A 85 8.75 20.11 15.80
CA TRP A 85 8.09 20.73 14.65
C TRP A 85 6.91 21.62 15.05
N GLU A 86 6.54 21.66 16.33
CA GLU A 86 5.34 22.35 16.81
C GLU A 86 5.27 23.84 16.44
N THR A 87 6.42 24.51 16.35
CA THR A 87 6.49 25.91 15.88
C THR A 87 6.46 26.00 14.35
N ILE A 88 7.24 25.16 13.65
CA ILE A 88 7.40 25.23 12.18
C ILE A 88 6.15 24.79 11.44
N MET A 89 5.45 23.81 12.01
CA MET A 89 4.23 23.21 11.48
C MET A 89 3.01 23.59 12.32
N ALA A 90 3.08 24.69 13.08
CA ALA A 90 1.96 25.22 13.82
C ALA A 90 0.77 25.47 12.88
N ALA A 91 -0.43 25.09 13.33
CA ALA A 91 -1.65 25.35 12.57
C ALA A 91 -2.05 26.83 12.64
N ASP A 92 -1.83 27.45 13.80
CA ASP A 92 -2.11 28.87 14.04
C ASP A 92 -0.91 29.74 13.65
N PRO A 93 -1.14 31.04 13.36
CA PRO A 93 -0.06 31.97 13.06
C PRO A 93 0.99 32.03 14.18
N VAL A 94 2.26 32.04 13.79
CA VAL A 94 3.40 32.23 14.68
C VAL A 94 4.02 33.60 14.37
N ASP A 95 4.48 34.30 15.40
CA ASP A 95 5.20 35.56 15.25
C ASP A 95 6.45 35.37 14.36
N ALA A 96 6.67 36.27 13.41
CA ALA A 96 7.78 36.20 12.47
C ALA A 96 9.13 36.23 13.20
N GLU A 97 9.24 36.96 14.32
CA GLU A 97 10.47 37.02 15.13
C GLU A 97 10.83 35.66 15.75
N LEU A 98 9.83 34.82 16.04
CA LEU A 98 10.05 33.46 16.57
C LEU A 98 10.51 32.49 15.47
N LEU A 99 10.13 32.74 14.22
CA LEU A 99 10.53 31.94 13.07
C LEU A 99 11.90 32.35 12.52
N GLU A 100 12.27 33.62 12.69
CA GLU A 100 13.55 34.15 12.28
C GLU A 100 14.71 33.42 12.98
N GLY A 101 15.74 33.04 12.22
CA GLY A 101 16.88 32.29 12.75
C GLY A 101 16.62 30.80 13.02
N GLN A 102 15.38 30.29 12.91
CA GLN A 102 15.13 28.85 13.00
C GLN A 102 15.56 28.14 11.72
N ALA A 103 16.69 27.42 11.78
CA ALA A 103 17.22 26.69 10.63
C ALA A 103 16.22 25.68 10.01
N ARG A 104 15.30 25.12 10.81
CA ARG A 104 14.25 24.21 10.31
C ARG A 104 13.18 24.92 9.48
N ASN A 105 12.99 26.22 9.69
CA ASN A 105 12.06 27.07 8.92
C ASN A 105 12.67 27.61 7.62
N ALA A 106 13.94 27.31 7.33
CA ALA A 106 14.56 27.78 6.10
C ALA A 106 13.74 27.28 4.89
N PRO A 107 13.44 28.15 3.91
CA PRO A 107 12.64 27.80 2.76
C PRO A 107 13.36 26.74 1.91
N LEU A 108 12.59 25.80 1.38
CA LEU A 108 13.09 24.73 0.54
C LEU A 108 12.79 25.04 -0.93
N THR A 109 13.74 25.71 -1.58
CA THR A 109 13.57 26.26 -2.93
C THR A 109 14.18 25.36 -4.02
N ARG A 110 14.77 24.21 -3.64
CA ARG A 110 15.49 23.30 -4.53
C ARG A 110 14.70 21.99 -4.70
N PRO A 111 13.75 21.92 -5.64
CA PRO A 111 12.88 20.76 -5.79
C PRO A 111 13.69 19.51 -6.14
N ARG A 112 13.37 18.39 -5.50
CA ARG A 112 14.08 17.13 -5.72
C ARG A 112 13.57 16.44 -7.00
N PRO A 113 14.47 16.05 -7.92
CA PRO A 113 14.08 15.26 -9.08
C PRO A 113 13.34 13.97 -8.66
N GLY A 114 12.21 13.71 -9.32
CA GLY A 114 11.35 12.57 -8.99
C GLY A 114 10.40 12.78 -7.80
N HIS A 115 10.40 13.92 -7.13
CA HIS A 115 9.42 14.23 -6.09
C HIS A 115 8.33 15.18 -6.57
N ALA A 116 7.35 15.42 -5.71
CA ALA A 116 6.24 16.33 -5.98
C ALA A 116 6.66 17.81 -5.95
N ASP A 117 7.81 18.14 -5.38
CA ASP A 117 8.27 19.49 -5.05
C ASP A 117 8.04 20.50 -6.19
N PHE A 118 8.67 20.31 -7.35
CA PHE A 118 8.60 21.27 -8.46
C PHE A 118 7.17 21.48 -8.97
N ALA A 119 6.50 20.38 -9.34
CA ALA A 119 5.15 20.45 -9.90
C ALA A 119 4.14 20.95 -8.85
N GLY A 120 4.32 20.60 -7.58
CA GLY A 120 3.50 21.05 -6.46
C GLY A 120 3.67 22.53 -6.17
N MET A 121 4.90 23.02 -6.12
CA MET A 121 5.20 24.45 -5.94
C MET A 121 4.50 25.28 -7.01
N LEU A 122 4.68 24.93 -8.28
CA LEU A 122 4.02 25.64 -9.39
C LEU A 122 2.50 25.51 -9.36
N LYS A 123 1.97 24.32 -9.07
CA LYS A 123 0.53 24.06 -9.06
C LYS A 123 -0.22 24.87 -8.01
N TYR A 124 0.40 25.07 -6.85
CA TYR A 124 -0.23 25.74 -5.71
C TYR A 124 0.30 27.16 -5.48
N GLY A 125 1.25 27.63 -6.29
CA GLY A 125 1.85 28.96 -6.16
C GLY A 125 2.71 29.12 -4.91
N PHE A 126 3.39 28.05 -4.47
CA PHE A 126 4.31 28.10 -3.33
C PHE A 126 5.73 28.46 -3.77
N ASP A 127 6.38 29.31 -2.98
CA ASP A 127 7.80 29.65 -3.03
C ASP A 127 8.67 28.69 -2.18
N ASP A 128 8.05 27.96 -1.25
CA ASP A 128 8.66 26.90 -0.43
C ASP A 128 8.08 25.52 -0.80
N ALA A 129 8.94 24.51 -0.94
CA ALA A 129 8.53 23.12 -1.13
C ALA A 129 7.97 22.46 0.16
N ARG A 130 8.11 23.06 1.35
CA ARG A 130 7.63 22.52 2.63
C ARG A 130 6.16 22.08 2.57
N PRO A 131 5.18 22.91 2.17
CA PRO A 131 3.78 22.50 2.18
C PRO A 131 3.50 21.32 1.23
N VAL A 132 4.28 21.22 0.15
CA VAL A 132 4.19 20.11 -0.81
C VAL A 132 4.75 18.82 -0.23
N LEU A 133 6.01 18.84 0.23
CA LEU A 133 6.71 17.64 0.66
C LEU A 133 6.08 17.04 1.93
N GLU A 134 5.52 17.87 2.79
CA GLU A 134 4.91 17.43 4.05
C GLU A 134 3.71 16.53 3.78
N ARG A 135 2.87 16.86 2.80
CA ARG A 135 1.73 16.01 2.41
C ARG A 135 2.09 14.91 1.41
N ALA A 136 3.00 15.19 0.47
CA ALA A 136 3.42 14.20 -0.53
C ALA A 136 4.28 13.07 0.05
N SER A 137 4.83 13.26 1.26
CA SER A 137 5.63 12.28 1.98
C SER A 137 4.92 10.93 2.11
N ALA A 138 5.69 9.84 1.95
CA ALA A 138 5.21 8.49 2.20
C ALA A 138 4.90 8.21 3.68
N ARG A 139 5.10 9.18 4.61
CA ARG A 139 4.60 9.09 5.99
C ARG A 139 3.08 8.89 6.01
N GLU A 140 2.35 9.53 5.09
CA GLU A 140 0.90 9.40 4.90
C GLU A 140 0.42 7.94 4.77
N THR A 141 1.25 7.04 4.21
CA THR A 141 0.89 5.62 4.07
C THR A 141 0.65 4.90 5.39
N ALA A 142 1.09 5.45 6.53
CA ALA A 142 0.69 4.92 7.84
C ALA A 142 -0.85 5.00 8.03
N ALA A 143 -1.47 6.11 7.64
CA ALA A 143 -2.93 6.26 7.69
C ALA A 143 -3.63 5.26 6.74
N ARG A 144 -3.05 5.01 5.55
CA ARG A 144 -3.56 3.99 4.62
C ARG A 144 -3.52 2.59 5.22
N VAL A 145 -2.42 2.23 5.88
CA VAL A 145 -2.28 0.94 6.57
C VAL A 145 -3.31 0.81 7.70
N ALA A 146 -3.53 1.85 8.50
CA ALA A 146 -4.56 1.82 9.54
C ALA A 146 -5.98 1.61 8.98
N ALA A 147 -6.34 2.31 7.89
CA ALA A 147 -7.59 2.08 7.17
C ALA A 147 -7.66 0.64 6.60
N GLY A 148 -6.57 0.18 5.97
CA GLY A 148 -6.48 -1.15 5.39
C GLY A 148 -6.58 -2.29 6.40
N THR A 149 -6.21 -2.07 7.67
CA THR A 149 -6.41 -3.06 8.74
C THR A 149 -7.89 -3.40 8.94
N VAL A 150 -8.76 -2.39 8.92
CA VAL A 150 -10.22 -2.61 9.05
C VAL A 150 -10.73 -3.43 7.87
N ALA A 151 -10.30 -3.10 6.65
CA ALA A 151 -10.67 -3.84 5.44
C ALA A 151 -10.14 -5.28 5.46
N ARG A 152 -8.90 -5.50 5.89
CA ARG A 152 -8.32 -6.83 6.08
C ARG A 152 -9.14 -7.67 7.06
N ASN A 153 -9.48 -7.10 8.22
CA ASN A 153 -10.27 -7.82 9.23
C ASN A 153 -11.67 -8.17 8.71
N PHE A 154 -12.32 -7.27 7.96
CA PHE A 154 -13.57 -7.56 7.27
C PHE A 154 -13.42 -8.73 6.29
N LEU A 155 -12.40 -8.71 5.41
CA LEU A 155 -12.19 -9.78 4.42
C LEU A 155 -11.95 -11.14 5.08
N ARG A 156 -11.15 -11.18 6.15
CA ARG A 156 -10.93 -12.39 6.94
C ARG A 156 -12.23 -12.91 7.56
N GLN A 157 -13.00 -12.04 8.21
CA GLN A 157 -14.21 -12.46 8.93
C GLN A 157 -15.37 -12.81 7.99
N ALA A 158 -15.47 -12.14 6.84
CA ALA A 158 -16.55 -12.35 5.89
C ALA A 158 -16.30 -13.54 4.94
N PHE A 159 -15.04 -13.79 4.55
CA PHE A 159 -14.69 -14.78 3.54
C PHE A 159 -13.66 -15.83 4.00
N GLY A 160 -13.01 -15.64 5.14
CA GLY A 160 -11.77 -16.36 5.46
C GLY A 160 -10.60 -15.95 4.54
N ALA A 161 -10.70 -14.80 3.87
CA ALA A 161 -9.69 -14.36 2.92
C ALA A 161 -8.47 -13.76 3.62
N GLU A 162 -7.28 -14.15 3.15
CA GLU A 162 -6.01 -13.69 3.71
C GLU A 162 -5.21 -12.91 2.66
N VAL A 163 -4.65 -11.78 3.10
CA VAL A 163 -3.87 -10.85 2.25
C VAL A 163 -2.41 -10.91 2.68
N VAL A 164 -1.52 -11.31 1.77
CA VAL A 164 -0.07 -11.43 2.03
C VAL A 164 0.68 -10.67 0.93
N SER A 165 1.87 -10.15 1.24
CA SER A 165 2.80 -9.70 0.20
C SER A 165 4.19 -10.22 0.44
N HIS A 166 4.93 -10.35 -0.65
CA HIS A 166 6.35 -10.67 -0.68
C HIS A 166 7.05 -9.80 -1.73
N VAL A 167 8.37 -9.65 -1.58
CA VAL A 167 9.18 -8.89 -2.52
C VAL A 167 9.70 -9.80 -3.63
N ILE A 168 9.45 -9.39 -4.88
CA ILE A 168 9.86 -10.10 -6.09
C ILE A 168 11.29 -9.73 -6.48
N SER A 169 11.66 -8.45 -6.39
CA SER A 169 13.01 -7.98 -6.68
C SER A 169 13.32 -6.64 -6.01
N ILE A 170 14.61 -6.37 -5.78
CA ILE A 170 15.16 -5.08 -5.33
C ILE A 170 16.40 -4.79 -6.18
N GLY A 171 16.50 -3.57 -6.72
CA GLY A 171 17.63 -3.20 -7.57
C GLY A 171 17.74 -4.10 -8.81
N ALA A 172 18.93 -4.64 -9.07
CA ALA A 172 19.21 -5.54 -10.18
C ALA A 172 19.17 -7.03 -9.79
N SER A 173 18.60 -7.37 -8.62
CA SER A 173 18.47 -8.76 -8.17
C SER A 173 17.69 -9.60 -9.19
N ASP A 174 18.03 -10.88 -9.31
CA ASP A 174 17.23 -11.84 -10.07
C ASP A 174 15.80 -11.89 -9.50
N PRO A 175 14.75 -11.62 -10.30
CA PRO A 175 13.39 -11.66 -9.81
C PRO A 175 12.99 -13.07 -9.37
N TYR A 176 12.31 -13.17 -8.23
CA TYR A 176 11.72 -14.44 -7.80
C TYR A 176 10.70 -14.95 -8.82
N VAL A 177 10.86 -16.21 -9.22
CA VAL A 177 9.92 -16.95 -10.07
C VAL A 177 9.61 -18.26 -9.38
N GLY A 178 8.40 -18.38 -8.83
CA GLY A 178 7.94 -19.58 -8.14
C GLY A 178 6.47 -19.47 -7.76
N SER A 179 6.04 -20.31 -6.81
CA SER A 179 4.68 -20.32 -6.29
C SER A 179 4.38 -19.08 -5.45
N GLU A 180 3.11 -18.67 -5.41
CA GLU A 180 2.66 -17.66 -4.47
C GLU A 180 2.72 -18.16 -3.00
N PRO A 181 3.06 -17.28 -2.03
CA PRO A 181 2.97 -17.62 -0.62
C PRO A 181 1.51 -17.71 -0.13
N GLY A 182 1.30 -18.54 0.88
CA GLY A 182 0.06 -18.61 1.66
C GLY A 182 0.10 -17.76 2.93
N ALA A 183 -0.99 -17.82 3.71
CA ALA A 183 -1.09 -17.10 4.99
C ALA A 183 -0.05 -17.59 6.02
N ASP A 184 0.21 -18.91 6.04
CA ASP A 184 1.13 -19.54 7.00
C ASP A 184 2.61 -19.15 6.75
N ASP A 185 2.93 -18.69 5.54
CA ASP A 185 4.28 -18.23 5.17
C ASP A 185 4.58 -16.81 5.68
N LEU A 186 3.55 -16.05 6.06
CA LEU A 186 3.67 -14.62 6.36
C LEU A 186 4.66 -14.34 7.50
N ALA A 187 4.71 -15.19 8.53
CA ALA A 187 5.65 -15.02 9.63
C ALA A 187 7.11 -15.15 9.18
N ALA A 188 7.40 -16.08 8.27
CA ALA A 188 8.73 -16.25 7.70
C ALA A 188 9.10 -15.09 6.76
N ILE A 189 8.13 -14.63 5.96
CA ILE A 189 8.30 -13.46 5.10
C ILE A 189 8.57 -12.20 5.94
N ASP A 190 7.80 -11.94 6.99
CA ASP A 190 8.02 -10.75 7.83
C ASP A 190 9.32 -10.83 8.64
N ALA A 191 9.85 -12.03 8.89
CA ALA A 191 11.17 -12.23 9.48
C ALA A 191 12.33 -12.04 8.47
N SER A 192 12.07 -12.16 7.17
CA SER A 192 13.07 -11.88 6.13
C SER A 192 13.50 -10.41 6.18
N PRO A 193 14.81 -10.10 6.14
CA PRO A 193 15.29 -8.73 6.09
C PRO A 193 14.68 -7.92 4.95
N VAL A 194 14.38 -8.56 3.82
CA VAL A 194 13.82 -7.91 2.63
C VAL A 194 12.38 -8.34 2.34
N ARG A 195 11.72 -9.03 3.27
CA ARG A 195 10.37 -9.60 3.07
C ARG A 195 10.28 -10.49 1.82
N ALA A 196 11.33 -11.25 1.57
CA ALA A 196 11.37 -12.26 0.51
C ALA A 196 10.66 -13.54 0.97
N TYR A 197 10.03 -14.23 0.02
CA TYR A 197 9.52 -15.58 0.24
C TYR A 197 10.59 -16.66 -0.03
N ASP A 198 11.49 -16.41 -0.99
CA ASP A 198 12.55 -17.33 -1.39
C ASP A 198 13.92 -16.92 -0.84
N LYS A 199 14.74 -17.93 -0.49
CA LYS A 199 16.06 -17.71 0.11
C LYS A 199 17.13 -17.24 -0.88
N ALA A 200 17.11 -17.74 -2.11
CA ALA A 200 18.07 -17.27 -3.11
C ALA A 200 17.77 -15.81 -3.52
N ALA A 201 16.49 -15.48 -3.69
CA ALA A 201 16.04 -14.11 -3.93
C ALA A 201 16.34 -13.19 -2.75
N GLU A 202 16.17 -13.66 -1.50
CA GLU A 202 16.56 -12.93 -0.28
C GLU A 202 18.04 -12.52 -0.31
N GLU A 203 18.94 -13.47 -0.54
CA GLU A 203 20.39 -13.24 -0.58
C GLU A 203 20.77 -12.27 -1.71
N SER A 204 20.19 -12.46 -2.91
CA SER A 204 20.41 -11.59 -4.07
C SER A 204 19.97 -10.15 -3.79
N MET A 205 18.78 -9.94 -3.24
CA MET A 205 18.27 -8.60 -2.88
C MET A 205 19.08 -7.93 -1.76
N ILE A 206 19.55 -8.68 -0.77
CA ILE A 206 20.40 -8.14 0.30
C ILE A 206 21.74 -7.66 -0.30
N ALA A 207 22.34 -8.43 -1.20
CA ALA A 207 23.59 -8.05 -1.87
C ALA A 207 23.44 -6.73 -2.64
N GLU A 208 22.33 -6.54 -3.35
CA GLU A 208 22.01 -5.29 -4.05
C GLU A 208 21.93 -4.09 -3.09
N ILE A 209 21.22 -4.26 -1.96
CA ILE A 209 21.10 -3.19 -0.94
C ILE A 209 22.48 -2.84 -0.36
N GLU A 210 23.33 -3.83 -0.09
CA GLU A 210 24.69 -3.58 0.42
C GLU A 210 25.59 -2.89 -0.60
N ALA A 211 25.47 -3.24 -1.89
CA ALA A 211 26.18 -2.55 -2.97
C ALA A 211 25.75 -1.07 -3.04
N ALA A 212 24.44 -0.81 -3.16
CA ALA A 212 23.92 0.56 -3.22
C ALA A 212 24.28 1.38 -1.98
N LYS A 213 24.25 0.77 -0.78
CA LYS A 213 24.65 1.44 0.46
C LYS A 213 26.13 1.83 0.47
N ARG A 214 27.03 0.96 -0.01
CA ARG A 214 28.46 1.27 -0.14
C ARG A 214 28.70 2.41 -1.14
N ASP A 215 27.91 2.43 -2.20
CA ASP A 215 28.03 3.44 -3.26
C ASP A 215 27.28 4.75 -2.94
N GLY A 216 26.52 4.78 -1.84
CA GLY A 216 25.73 5.94 -1.44
C GLY A 216 24.49 6.18 -2.32
N ASP A 217 23.99 5.14 -2.97
CA ASP A 217 22.85 5.15 -3.89
C ASP A 217 21.57 4.57 -3.23
N THR A 218 20.45 4.57 -3.96
CA THR A 218 19.14 4.14 -3.48
C THR A 218 18.44 3.23 -4.49
N LEU A 219 17.61 2.31 -3.99
CA LEU A 219 17.01 1.25 -4.81
C LEU A 219 15.48 1.29 -4.77
N GLY A 220 14.91 0.89 -5.91
CA GLY A 220 13.52 0.49 -6.07
C GLY A 220 13.40 -1.02 -6.13
N GLY A 221 12.25 -1.51 -6.58
CA GLY A 221 11.98 -2.94 -6.69
C GLY A 221 10.52 -3.25 -7.01
N ILE A 222 10.18 -4.52 -6.97
CA ILE A 222 8.84 -5.04 -7.29
C ILE A 222 8.32 -5.82 -6.08
N VAL A 223 7.09 -5.52 -5.68
CA VAL A 223 6.35 -6.30 -4.67
C VAL A 223 5.16 -6.99 -5.32
N GLU A 224 4.75 -8.14 -4.79
CA GLU A 224 3.53 -8.84 -5.19
C GLU A 224 2.62 -9.00 -3.97
N VAL A 225 1.35 -8.63 -4.12
CA VAL A 225 0.29 -8.89 -3.14
C VAL A 225 -0.54 -10.07 -3.65
N VAL A 226 -0.79 -11.01 -2.75
CA VAL A 226 -1.57 -12.21 -2.97
C VAL A 226 -2.78 -12.21 -2.04
N VAL A 227 -3.97 -12.48 -2.59
CA VAL A 227 -5.18 -12.67 -1.78
C VAL A 227 -5.80 -14.03 -2.08
N HIS A 228 -5.88 -14.86 -1.04
CA HIS A 228 -6.50 -16.18 -1.09
C HIS A 228 -7.94 -16.13 -0.59
N GLY A 229 -8.77 -17.08 -1.03
CA GLY A 229 -10.14 -17.26 -0.50
C GLY A 229 -11.18 -16.28 -1.04
N LEU A 230 -10.91 -15.59 -2.16
CA LEU A 230 -11.90 -14.70 -2.77
C LEU A 230 -12.97 -15.49 -3.52
N PRO A 231 -14.27 -15.11 -3.40
CA PRO A 231 -15.31 -15.72 -4.21
C PRO A 231 -15.18 -15.28 -5.67
N VAL A 232 -15.74 -16.06 -6.58
CA VAL A 232 -15.92 -15.66 -7.98
C VAL A 232 -16.81 -14.41 -8.05
N GLY A 233 -16.49 -13.48 -8.96
CA GLY A 233 -17.40 -12.41 -9.38
C GLY A 233 -17.42 -11.15 -8.53
N LEU A 234 -16.33 -10.81 -7.83
CA LEU A 234 -16.07 -9.44 -7.35
C LEU A 234 -15.55 -8.57 -8.50
N GLY A 235 -16.02 -7.33 -8.61
CA GLY A 235 -15.82 -6.49 -9.80
C GLY A 235 -16.85 -6.80 -10.89
N SER A 236 -16.70 -6.17 -12.06
CA SER A 236 -17.64 -6.36 -13.18
C SER A 236 -16.99 -6.09 -14.54
N PHE A 237 -17.46 -6.78 -15.57
CA PHE A 237 -17.07 -6.52 -16.96
C PHE A 237 -17.88 -5.38 -17.62
N VAL A 238 -18.93 -4.91 -16.95
CA VAL A 238 -19.97 -4.02 -17.54
C VAL A 238 -19.40 -2.67 -17.96
N SER A 239 -18.45 -2.12 -17.21
CA SER A 239 -17.78 -0.86 -17.54
C SER A 239 -16.30 -0.92 -17.20
N GLY A 240 -15.50 -0.05 -17.82
CA GLY A 240 -14.06 0.02 -17.53
C GLY A 240 -13.74 0.38 -16.08
N ALA A 241 -14.57 1.22 -15.44
CA ALA A 241 -14.38 1.64 -14.04
C ALA A 241 -14.80 0.55 -13.03
N ASP A 242 -15.65 -0.39 -13.46
CA ASP A 242 -16.12 -1.48 -12.59
C ASP A 242 -15.24 -2.72 -12.62
N ARG A 243 -14.29 -2.77 -13.56
CA ARG A 243 -13.31 -3.84 -13.60
C ARG A 243 -12.39 -3.74 -12.39
N LEU A 244 -12.23 -4.86 -11.69
CA LEU A 244 -11.45 -4.92 -10.45
C LEU A 244 -9.97 -4.60 -10.69
N ASP A 245 -9.40 -5.04 -11.81
CA ASP A 245 -8.03 -4.71 -12.25
C ASP A 245 -7.82 -3.20 -12.43
N ALA A 246 -8.79 -2.47 -13.00
CA ALA A 246 -8.74 -1.02 -13.12
C ALA A 246 -8.75 -0.32 -11.74
N ARG A 247 -9.61 -0.79 -10.82
CA ARG A 247 -9.70 -0.24 -9.46
C ARG A 247 -8.43 -0.53 -8.64
N LEU A 248 -7.89 -1.76 -8.74
CA LEU A 248 -6.63 -2.16 -8.10
C LEU A 248 -5.44 -1.37 -8.66
N ALA A 249 -5.37 -1.21 -9.98
CA ALA A 249 -4.34 -0.41 -10.63
C ALA A 249 -4.35 1.04 -10.14
N ALA A 250 -5.54 1.67 -10.05
CA ALA A 250 -5.66 3.02 -9.52
C ALA A 250 -5.19 3.12 -8.06
N ALA A 251 -5.60 2.20 -7.20
CA ALA A 251 -5.23 2.20 -5.78
C ALA A 251 -3.74 1.96 -5.56
N LEU A 252 -3.13 1.03 -6.29
CA LEU A 252 -1.70 0.70 -6.21
C LEU A 252 -0.83 1.79 -6.83
N MET A 253 -1.18 2.30 -8.01
CA MET A 253 -0.45 3.38 -8.68
C MET A 253 -0.53 4.70 -7.89
N GLY A 254 -1.57 4.88 -7.08
CA GLY A 254 -1.73 6.00 -6.15
C GLY A 254 -0.87 5.92 -4.89
N ILE A 255 -0.09 4.85 -4.69
CA ILE A 255 0.93 4.75 -3.64
C ILE A 255 2.17 5.55 -4.07
N GLN A 256 2.78 6.27 -3.14
CA GLN A 256 3.98 7.06 -3.39
C GLN A 256 5.10 6.18 -4.00
N ALA A 257 5.71 6.69 -5.06
CA ALA A 257 6.80 6.05 -5.83
C ALA A 257 6.42 4.80 -6.65
N ILE A 258 5.17 4.38 -6.72
CA ILE A 258 4.76 3.33 -7.67
C ILE A 258 4.71 3.90 -9.09
N LYS A 259 5.27 3.16 -10.05
CA LYS A 259 5.40 3.54 -11.46
C LYS A 259 4.86 2.50 -12.45
N GLY A 260 4.58 1.28 -11.97
CA GLY A 260 4.03 0.18 -12.76
C GLY A 260 3.14 -0.69 -11.88
N VAL A 261 2.05 -1.22 -12.44
CA VAL A 261 1.18 -2.20 -11.77
C VAL A 261 0.87 -3.30 -12.77
N GLU A 262 0.88 -4.54 -12.30
CA GLU A 262 0.54 -5.73 -13.07
C GLU A 262 -0.50 -6.58 -12.34
N VAL A 263 -1.30 -7.32 -13.11
CA VAL A 263 -2.19 -8.37 -12.58
C VAL A 263 -1.69 -9.71 -13.14
N GLY A 264 -1.50 -10.68 -12.25
CA GLY A 264 -0.88 -11.95 -12.58
C GLY A 264 0.51 -11.77 -13.20
N ASP A 265 0.71 -12.40 -14.35
CA ASP A 265 1.97 -12.35 -15.10
C ASP A 265 2.12 -11.07 -15.95
N GLY A 266 1.10 -10.20 -16.00
CA GLY A 266 1.24 -8.81 -16.47
C GLY A 266 1.92 -8.62 -17.82
N PHE A 267 3.03 -7.87 -17.83
CA PHE A 267 3.80 -7.59 -19.04
C PHE A 267 4.43 -8.85 -19.65
N GLU A 268 4.68 -9.90 -18.87
CA GLU A 268 5.14 -11.19 -19.41
C GLU A 268 4.01 -11.86 -20.21
N THR A 269 2.76 -11.80 -19.76
CA THR A 269 1.60 -12.29 -20.54
C THR A 269 1.51 -11.61 -21.91
N ALA A 270 1.84 -10.31 -22.01
CA ALA A 270 1.84 -9.57 -23.27
C ALA A 270 2.90 -10.06 -24.28
N ARG A 271 3.88 -10.86 -23.84
CA ARG A 271 4.93 -11.46 -24.67
C ARG A 271 4.64 -12.90 -25.07
N ARG A 272 3.60 -13.52 -24.50
CA ARG A 272 3.23 -14.91 -24.77
C ARG A 272 2.26 -15.01 -25.94
N ARG A 273 2.28 -16.17 -26.61
CA ARG A 273 1.21 -16.54 -27.54
C ARG A 273 -0.05 -16.92 -26.76
N GLY A 274 -1.23 -16.68 -27.34
CA GLY A 274 -2.52 -17.00 -26.69
C GLY A 274 -2.64 -18.45 -26.20
N SER A 275 -2.02 -19.40 -26.91
CA SER A 275 -1.96 -20.83 -26.53
C SER A 275 -1.21 -21.10 -25.22
N ALA A 276 -0.45 -20.14 -24.69
CA ALA A 276 0.31 -20.25 -23.45
C ALA A 276 0.08 -19.06 -22.49
N ALA A 277 -0.84 -18.15 -22.84
CA ALA A 277 -1.07 -16.92 -22.08
C ALA A 277 -2.16 -17.09 -21.01
N HIS A 278 -3.13 -17.98 -21.26
CA HIS A 278 -4.35 -18.09 -20.45
C HIS A 278 -4.34 -19.32 -19.56
N ASP A 279 -5.31 -19.36 -18.65
CA ASP A 279 -5.48 -20.42 -17.66
C ASP A 279 -6.59 -21.37 -18.11
N GLU A 280 -6.20 -22.58 -18.53
CA GLU A 280 -7.17 -23.57 -19.01
C GLU A 280 -8.04 -24.09 -17.86
N MET A 281 -9.33 -24.27 -18.15
CA MET A 281 -10.34 -24.75 -17.22
C MET A 281 -10.58 -26.26 -17.39
N LYS A 282 -10.70 -26.98 -16.27
CA LYS A 282 -10.98 -28.42 -16.22
C LYS A 282 -12.08 -28.71 -15.21
N PRO A 283 -12.88 -29.78 -15.40
CA PRO A 283 -13.83 -30.22 -14.38
C PRO A 283 -13.10 -30.63 -13.08
N GLY A 284 -13.65 -30.24 -11.93
CA GLY A 284 -13.28 -30.70 -10.60
C GLY A 284 -14.50 -31.22 -9.84
N LEU A 285 -14.26 -31.76 -8.64
CA LEU A 285 -15.34 -32.33 -7.79
C LEU A 285 -16.33 -31.27 -7.33
N ASP A 286 -15.82 -30.09 -6.95
CA ASP A 286 -16.62 -29.01 -6.34
C ASP A 286 -16.73 -27.76 -7.23
N GLY A 287 -16.40 -27.89 -8.53
CA GLY A 287 -16.43 -26.79 -9.48
C GLY A 287 -15.36 -26.88 -10.56
N VAL A 288 -15.15 -25.79 -11.29
CA VAL A 288 -14.11 -25.68 -12.32
C VAL A 288 -12.76 -25.45 -11.66
N LEU A 289 -11.75 -26.24 -12.05
CA LEU A 289 -10.35 -26.07 -11.69
C LEU A 289 -9.60 -25.36 -12.80
N ARG A 290 -8.49 -24.71 -12.48
CA ARG A 290 -7.53 -24.20 -13.48
C ARG A 290 -6.18 -24.90 -13.38
N SER A 291 -5.49 -25.00 -14.50
CA SER A 291 -4.14 -25.59 -14.56
C SER A 291 -3.02 -24.62 -14.18
N SER A 292 -3.32 -23.31 -14.15
CA SER A 292 -2.39 -22.23 -13.84
C SER A 292 -3.16 -21.00 -13.39
N ASN A 293 -2.44 -19.97 -12.93
CA ASN A 293 -3.01 -18.69 -12.50
C ASN A 293 -2.25 -17.50 -13.12
N ARG A 294 -1.97 -17.55 -14.43
CA ARG A 294 -1.28 -16.50 -15.19
C ARG A 294 -2.06 -15.19 -15.21
N ALA A 295 -3.40 -15.28 -15.16
CA ALA A 295 -4.30 -14.15 -15.08
C ALA A 295 -4.31 -13.48 -13.69
N GLY A 296 -3.71 -14.10 -12.67
CA GLY A 296 -3.62 -13.55 -11.32
C GLY A 296 -4.98 -13.37 -10.66
N GLY A 297 -5.87 -14.34 -10.82
CA GLY A 297 -7.18 -14.36 -10.19
C GLY A 297 -8.23 -13.44 -10.82
N ILE A 298 -7.92 -12.72 -11.91
CA ILE A 298 -8.85 -11.80 -12.57
C ILE A 298 -9.04 -12.16 -14.05
N GLU A 299 -10.29 -12.37 -14.46
CA GLU A 299 -10.67 -12.52 -15.87
C GLU A 299 -11.84 -11.59 -16.18
N GLY A 300 -11.76 -10.83 -17.28
CA GLY A 300 -12.82 -9.90 -17.67
C GLY A 300 -13.10 -8.79 -16.63
N GLY A 301 -12.15 -8.49 -15.74
CA GLY A 301 -12.31 -7.52 -14.66
C GLY A 301 -13.00 -8.06 -13.41
N MET A 302 -13.12 -9.40 -13.26
CA MET A 302 -13.74 -10.02 -12.09
C MET A 302 -12.84 -11.08 -11.45
N THR A 303 -12.97 -11.28 -10.13
CA THR A 303 -12.33 -12.42 -9.47
C THR A 303 -12.85 -13.74 -10.05
N ASN A 304 -11.93 -14.67 -10.30
CA ASN A 304 -12.24 -15.91 -11.00
C ASN A 304 -12.17 -17.16 -10.10
N GLY A 305 -11.82 -16.99 -8.83
CA GLY A 305 -11.72 -18.02 -7.79
C GLY A 305 -10.28 -18.46 -7.48
N GLU A 306 -9.32 -18.19 -8.37
CA GLU A 306 -7.90 -18.38 -8.05
C GLU A 306 -7.39 -17.27 -7.12
N ALA A 307 -6.18 -17.44 -6.60
CA ALA A 307 -5.50 -16.39 -5.84
C ALA A 307 -5.37 -15.10 -6.67
N LEU A 308 -5.84 -13.99 -6.12
CA LEU A 308 -5.61 -12.67 -6.71
C LEU A 308 -4.12 -12.33 -6.58
N ARG A 309 -3.44 -12.05 -7.68
CA ARG A 309 -2.03 -11.63 -7.69
C ARG A 309 -1.89 -10.29 -8.38
N VAL A 310 -1.34 -9.31 -7.67
CA VAL A 310 -1.02 -7.98 -8.24
C VAL A 310 0.38 -7.54 -7.86
N ARG A 311 1.12 -7.01 -8.82
CA ARG A 311 2.49 -6.50 -8.62
C ARG A 311 2.53 -4.99 -8.69
N ALA A 312 3.42 -4.38 -7.92
CA ALA A 312 3.68 -2.95 -7.96
C ALA A 312 5.18 -2.68 -8.08
N ALA A 313 5.56 -1.95 -9.14
CA ALA A 313 6.93 -1.52 -9.39
C ALA A 313 7.18 -0.17 -8.71
N MET A 314 7.98 -0.18 -7.65
CA MET A 314 8.39 1.00 -6.90
C MET A 314 9.73 1.51 -7.44
N LYS A 315 9.80 2.79 -7.81
CA LYS A 315 11.09 3.43 -8.12
C LYS A 315 11.90 3.71 -6.83
N PRO A 316 13.21 3.96 -6.91
CA PRO A 316 13.96 4.50 -5.77
C PRO A 316 13.30 5.79 -5.26
N ILE A 317 12.91 5.80 -3.97
CA ILE A 317 12.14 6.91 -3.37
C ILE A 317 13.02 7.92 -2.62
N SER A 318 14.23 7.51 -2.24
CA SER A 318 15.15 8.38 -1.51
C SER A 318 16.04 9.11 -2.49
N THR A 319 16.14 10.44 -2.34
CA THR A 319 17.03 11.26 -3.16
C THR A 319 18.48 10.90 -2.87
N VAL A 320 19.25 10.59 -3.91
CA VAL A 320 20.67 10.24 -3.80
C VAL A 320 21.48 11.47 -3.37
N PRO A 321 22.21 11.43 -2.24
CA PRO A 321 22.98 12.57 -1.76
C PRO A 321 24.02 13.04 -2.78
N ARG A 322 24.03 14.35 -3.09
CA ARG A 322 25.01 15.03 -3.96
C ARG A 322 25.03 14.61 -5.44
N ALA A 323 24.10 13.77 -5.90
CA ALA A 323 24.12 13.26 -7.26
C ALA A 323 23.18 13.99 -8.23
N LEU A 324 22.08 14.56 -7.74
CA LEU A 324 20.99 15.02 -8.60
C LEU A 324 20.99 16.54 -8.76
N SER A 325 21.31 17.01 -9.96
CA SER A 325 21.17 18.41 -10.36
C SER A 325 19.71 18.86 -10.32
N THR A 326 19.49 20.09 -9.89
CA THR A 326 18.19 20.77 -9.88
C THR A 326 18.39 22.27 -10.09
N VAL A 327 17.34 23.06 -9.94
CA VAL A 327 17.36 24.53 -10.04
C VAL A 327 16.93 25.11 -8.69
N ASP A 328 17.57 26.18 -8.25
CA ASP A 328 17.05 26.97 -7.14
C ASP A 328 15.93 27.87 -7.65
N MET A 329 14.70 27.60 -7.22
CA MET A 329 13.50 28.28 -7.72
C MET A 329 13.46 29.78 -7.38
N THR A 330 14.29 30.23 -6.44
CA THR A 330 14.39 31.65 -6.07
C THR A 330 15.31 32.43 -6.99
N THR A 331 16.46 31.84 -7.37
CA THR A 331 17.49 32.55 -8.15
C THR A 331 17.48 32.18 -9.63
N GLY A 332 16.97 31.00 -9.97
CA GLY A 332 17.07 30.41 -11.31
C GLY A 332 18.39 29.71 -11.58
N ASP A 333 19.32 29.68 -10.62
CA ASP A 333 20.63 29.07 -10.78
C ASP A 333 20.59 27.54 -10.68
N GLU A 334 21.59 26.88 -11.26
CA GLU A 334 21.83 25.47 -11.03
C GLU A 334 22.12 25.18 -9.55
N ALA A 335 21.56 24.10 -9.05
CA ALA A 335 21.70 23.65 -7.67
C ALA A 335 21.79 22.12 -7.59
N VAL A 336 22.02 21.61 -6.39
CA VAL A 336 22.00 20.18 -6.09
C VAL A 336 20.88 19.89 -5.10
N ALA A 337 20.10 18.84 -5.37
CA ALA A 337 18.97 18.46 -4.54
C ALA A 337 19.43 17.98 -3.15
N ILE A 338 18.68 18.39 -2.11
CA ILE A 338 18.92 17.96 -0.73
C ILE A 338 17.99 16.80 -0.40
N HIS A 339 18.54 15.70 0.12
CA HIS A 339 17.75 14.55 0.56
C HIS A 339 16.96 14.88 1.83
N GLN A 340 15.72 14.41 1.90
CA GLN A 340 14.84 14.56 3.10
C GLN A 340 14.69 13.25 3.87
N ARG A 341 15.25 12.16 3.34
CA ARG A 341 15.25 10.82 3.95
C ARG A 341 16.53 10.09 3.55
N SER A 342 16.91 9.10 4.35
CA SER A 342 18.21 8.40 4.21
C SER A 342 18.07 6.89 4.06
N ASP A 343 16.87 6.40 3.74
CA ASP A 343 16.65 4.97 3.45
C ASP A 343 17.35 4.62 2.13
N VAL A 344 18.08 3.49 2.08
CA VAL A 344 18.59 2.95 0.81
C VAL A 344 17.44 2.30 0.02
N CYS A 345 16.59 1.53 0.71
CA CYS A 345 15.48 0.81 0.10
C CYS A 345 14.24 0.85 1.01
N ALA A 346 13.06 0.98 0.41
CA ALA A 346 11.77 0.96 1.11
C ALA A 346 10.76 -0.04 0.51
N VAL A 347 11.21 -0.91 -0.40
CA VAL A 347 10.38 -1.90 -1.11
C VAL A 347 9.66 -2.86 -0.15
N PRO A 348 10.29 -3.42 0.90
CA PRO A 348 9.59 -4.33 1.81
C PRO A 348 8.38 -3.69 2.51
N ALA A 349 8.55 -2.44 2.95
CA ALA A 349 7.49 -1.64 3.56
C ALA A 349 6.40 -1.25 2.55
N ALA A 350 6.77 -0.99 1.30
CA ALA A 350 5.82 -0.72 0.23
C ALA A 350 4.90 -1.93 -0.06
N GLY A 351 5.40 -3.17 0.13
CA GLY A 351 4.58 -4.37 0.08
C GLY A 351 3.42 -4.33 1.09
N VAL A 352 3.69 -3.96 2.35
CA VAL A 352 2.66 -3.82 3.38
C VAL A 352 1.64 -2.71 3.05
N VAL A 353 2.09 -1.61 2.45
CA VAL A 353 1.18 -0.55 1.98
C VAL A 353 0.33 -1.05 0.81
N ALA A 354 0.91 -1.83 -0.11
CA ALA A 354 0.21 -2.45 -1.21
C ALA A 354 -0.87 -3.43 -0.70
N GLU A 355 -0.57 -4.25 0.30
CA GLU A 355 -1.56 -5.12 0.97
C GLU A 355 -2.76 -4.31 1.46
N ALA A 356 -2.52 -3.18 2.14
CA ALA A 356 -3.58 -2.32 2.65
C ALA A 356 -4.47 -1.75 1.53
N MET A 357 -3.87 -1.29 0.43
CA MET A 357 -4.63 -0.76 -0.71
C MET A 357 -5.44 -1.84 -1.44
N VAL A 358 -4.87 -3.03 -1.61
CA VAL A 358 -5.60 -4.17 -2.18
C VAL A 358 -6.76 -4.58 -1.29
N ALA A 359 -6.54 -4.69 0.03
CA ALA A 359 -7.60 -5.02 0.98
C ALA A 359 -8.76 -4.01 0.92
N LEU A 360 -8.47 -2.72 0.84
CA LEU A 360 -9.48 -1.66 0.73
C LEU A 360 -10.33 -1.81 -0.54
N VAL A 361 -9.70 -2.02 -1.71
CA VAL A 361 -10.43 -2.20 -2.97
C VAL A 361 -11.25 -3.48 -2.99
N VAL A 362 -10.69 -4.59 -2.50
CA VAL A 362 -11.40 -5.88 -2.48
C VAL A 362 -12.58 -5.84 -1.50
N ALA A 363 -12.41 -5.23 -0.32
CA ALA A 363 -13.50 -5.02 0.63
C ALA A 363 -14.60 -4.11 0.05
N GLN A 364 -14.23 -3.06 -0.67
CA GLN A 364 -15.19 -2.20 -1.36
C GLN A 364 -15.99 -2.98 -2.40
N ALA A 365 -15.35 -3.77 -3.26
CA ALA A 365 -16.02 -4.59 -4.27
C ALA A 365 -16.92 -5.68 -3.63
N ALA A 366 -16.49 -6.27 -2.52
CA ALA A 366 -17.28 -7.22 -1.75
C ALA A 366 -18.56 -6.58 -1.20
N LEU A 367 -18.45 -5.42 -0.55
CA LEU A 367 -19.62 -4.70 -0.02
C LEU A 367 -20.55 -4.17 -1.12
N GLU A 368 -20.03 -3.83 -2.30
CA GLU A 368 -20.85 -3.48 -3.45
C GLU A 368 -21.67 -4.67 -3.96
N LYS A 369 -21.08 -5.86 -4.00
CA LYS A 369 -21.76 -7.08 -4.47
C LYS A 369 -22.74 -7.66 -3.45
N PHE A 370 -22.31 -7.76 -2.20
CA PHE A 370 -23.05 -8.49 -1.15
C PHE A 370 -23.88 -7.59 -0.24
N GLY A 371 -23.61 -6.27 -0.23
CA GLY A 371 -24.32 -5.31 0.59
C GLY A 371 -24.28 -5.67 2.09
N GLY A 372 -25.39 -5.35 2.76
CA GLY A 372 -25.55 -5.52 4.19
C GLY A 372 -25.05 -4.31 5.00
N ASP A 373 -25.68 -4.08 6.15
CA ASP A 373 -25.30 -3.03 7.11
C ASP A 373 -24.59 -3.60 8.34
N SER A 374 -24.64 -4.92 8.51
CA SER A 374 -23.91 -5.68 9.52
C SER A 374 -23.11 -6.83 8.90
N LEU A 375 -22.04 -7.25 9.58
CA LEU A 375 -21.23 -8.37 9.16
C LEU A 375 -22.07 -9.65 9.02
N ALA A 376 -22.99 -9.91 9.96
CA ALA A 376 -23.86 -11.10 9.92
C ALA A 376 -24.77 -11.12 8.69
N GLU A 377 -25.36 -9.98 8.33
CA GLU A 377 -26.16 -9.85 7.11
C GLU A 377 -25.31 -10.05 5.85
N THR A 378 -24.13 -9.42 5.82
CA THR A 378 -23.18 -9.56 4.70
C THR A 378 -22.81 -11.03 4.50
N VAL A 379 -22.47 -11.74 5.58
CA VAL A 379 -22.14 -13.19 5.57
C VAL A 379 -23.33 -14.01 5.08
N SER A 380 -24.55 -13.72 5.53
CA SER A 380 -25.76 -14.41 5.03
C SER A 380 -25.92 -14.26 3.51
N ASN A 381 -25.66 -13.07 2.96
CA ASN A 381 -25.73 -12.82 1.52
C ASN A 381 -24.62 -13.54 0.75
N ILE A 382 -23.41 -13.60 1.31
CA ILE A 382 -22.27 -14.37 0.78
C ILE A 382 -22.64 -15.86 0.73
N ASP A 383 -23.11 -16.43 1.83
CA ASP A 383 -23.50 -17.84 1.92
C ASP A 383 -24.60 -18.19 0.91
N HIS A 384 -25.58 -17.30 0.74
CA HIS A 384 -26.63 -17.48 -0.26
C HIS A 384 -26.06 -17.52 -1.69
N TYR A 385 -25.16 -16.59 -2.01
CA TYR A 385 -24.49 -16.55 -3.30
C TYR A 385 -23.66 -17.81 -3.58
N LEU A 386 -22.86 -18.25 -2.61
CA LEU A 386 -22.02 -19.44 -2.73
C LEU A 386 -22.85 -20.71 -2.89
N LYS A 387 -23.95 -20.86 -2.13
CA LYS A 387 -24.93 -21.95 -2.32
C LYS A 387 -25.53 -21.93 -3.73
N GLY A 388 -25.85 -20.75 -4.25
CA GLY A 388 -26.35 -20.59 -5.62
C GLY A 388 -25.34 -21.02 -6.69
N ILE A 389 -24.04 -20.76 -6.48
CA ILE A 389 -22.97 -21.25 -7.38
C ILE A 389 -22.85 -22.77 -7.27
N ALA A 390 -22.75 -23.32 -6.05
CA ALA A 390 -22.57 -24.75 -5.81
C ALA A 390 -23.73 -25.60 -6.34
N ALA A 391 -24.95 -25.05 -6.37
CA ALA A 391 -26.12 -25.72 -6.92
C ALA A 391 -26.14 -25.79 -8.46
N ARG A 392 -25.19 -25.13 -9.16
CA ARG A 392 -25.12 -25.21 -10.62
C ARG A 392 -24.62 -26.59 -11.03
N PRO A 393 -25.33 -27.31 -11.92
CA PRO A 393 -24.87 -28.61 -12.38
C PRO A 393 -23.51 -28.46 -13.07
N PRO A 394 -22.59 -29.43 -12.93
CA PRO A 394 -21.42 -29.49 -13.77
C PRO A 394 -21.92 -29.61 -15.22
N ARG A 395 -21.68 -28.58 -16.04
CA ARG A 395 -22.04 -28.58 -17.46
C ARG A 395 -20.84 -28.96 -18.30
#